data_AF-A0A517XPQ4-F1
#
_entry.id   AF-A0A517XPQ4-F1
#
_cell.length_a   1.000
_cell.length_b   1.000
_cell.length_c   1.000
_cell.angle_alpha   90.00
_cell.angle_beta   90.00
_cell.angle_gamma   90.00
#
_symmetry.space_group_name_H-M   'P 1'
#
loop_
_entity.id
_entity.type
_entity.pdbx_description
1 polymer ?
#
loop_
_entity_poly.entity_id
_entity_poly.type
_entity_poly.pdbx_seq_one_letter_code
_entity_poly.pdbx_strand_id
1 'polypeptide(L)'
;MQEIESSAALDARDAYIVAGTVAGKTPTVIAAELGVSVHTIYRRLKAAPVRQALTEARAAEVRPLVAQAVGEVQKSVERLVAVRDGETTRDGDRIRASVAILDWFSRVWEMGEVLPRIAALEAQLAASALIIETTNQHTSCNIDAVPEGMVADDC
;
A
#
# COMPACT_ATOMS: atom_id res chain seq x y z
N MET A 1 3.42 23.42 -0.23
CA MET A 1 3.16 22.71 -1.50
C MET A 1 4.50 22.29 -2.05
N GLN A 2 4.92 21.05 -1.77
CA GLN A 2 6.09 20.47 -2.44
C GLN A 2 5.67 20.14 -3.87
N GLU A 3 6.38 20.71 -4.84
CA GLU A 3 6.34 20.25 -6.21
C GLU A 3 6.73 18.77 -6.19
N ILE A 4 5.78 17.91 -6.58
CA ILE A 4 6.03 16.49 -6.76
C ILE A 4 7.03 16.39 -7.90
N GLU A 5 8.31 16.28 -7.55
CA GLU A 5 9.39 16.05 -8.49
C GLU A 5 8.98 14.91 -9.41
N SER A 6 8.91 15.27 -10.69
CA SER A 6 8.62 14.45 -11.84
C SER A 6 8.73 12.96 -11.57
N SER A 7 7.59 12.26 -11.65
CA SER A 7 7.53 10.88 -12.12
C SER A 7 8.65 10.69 -13.14
N ALA A 8 9.68 9.91 -12.77
CA ALA A 8 10.76 9.60 -13.69
C ALA A 8 10.08 8.95 -14.90
N ALA A 9 10.05 9.67 -16.03
CA ALA A 9 9.30 9.26 -17.19
C ALA A 9 9.68 7.82 -17.53
N LEU A 10 8.72 6.90 -17.40
CA LEU A 10 8.94 5.50 -17.71
C LEU A 10 9.45 5.41 -19.14
N ASP A 11 10.49 4.62 -19.36
CA ASP A 11 10.90 4.33 -20.71
C ASP A 11 9.74 3.61 -21.45
N ALA A 12 9.69 3.74 -22.78
CA ALA A 12 8.57 3.21 -23.55
C ALA A 12 8.40 1.68 -23.39
N ARG A 13 9.48 0.96 -23.06
CA ARG A 13 9.45 -0.50 -22.84
C ARG A 13 8.83 -0.81 -21.49
N ASP A 14 9.21 -0.09 -20.44
CA ASP A 14 8.65 -0.23 -19.10
C ASP A 14 7.17 0.13 -19.08
N ALA A 15 6.76 1.18 -19.81
CA ALA A 15 5.35 1.51 -20.02
C ALA A 15 4.58 0.37 -20.70
N TYR A 16 5.17 -0.27 -21.73
CA TYR A 16 4.59 -1.44 -22.40
C TYR A 16 4.47 -2.65 -21.45
N ILE A 17 5.49 -2.90 -20.63
CA ILE A 17 5.47 -3.98 -19.63
C ILE A 17 4.34 -3.76 -18.62
N VAL A 18 4.17 -2.54 -18.12
CA VAL A 18 3.08 -2.19 -17.20
C VAL A 18 1.73 -2.44 -17.86
N ALA A 19 1.49 -1.87 -19.05
CA ALA A 19 0.23 -2.01 -19.77
C ALA A 19 -0.10 -3.49 -20.07
N GLY A 20 0.88 -4.27 -20.54
CA GLY A 20 0.71 -5.70 -20.80
C GLY A 20 0.37 -6.50 -19.53
N THR A 21 1.03 -6.18 -18.42
CA THR A 21 0.79 -6.85 -17.13
C THR A 21 -0.61 -6.52 -16.58
N VAL A 22 -1.04 -5.27 -16.70
CA VAL A 22 -2.37 -4.81 -16.30
C VAL A 22 -3.46 -5.50 -17.14
N ALA A 23 -3.24 -5.62 -18.45
CA ALA A 23 -4.10 -6.38 -19.36
C ALA A 23 -4.07 -7.91 -19.14
N GLY A 24 -3.37 -8.42 -18.12
CA GLY A 24 -3.33 -9.83 -17.78
C GLY A 24 -2.39 -10.68 -18.64
N LYS A 25 -1.53 -10.08 -19.47
CA LYS A 25 -0.52 -10.84 -20.23
C LYS A 25 0.51 -11.44 -19.28
N THR A 26 0.97 -12.65 -19.59
CA THR A 26 2.05 -13.29 -18.84
C THR A 26 3.41 -12.66 -19.20
N PRO A 27 4.42 -12.70 -18.30
CA PRO A 27 5.77 -12.20 -18.59
C PRO A 27 6.39 -12.83 -19.85
N THR A 28 6.05 -14.08 -20.16
CA THR A 28 6.50 -14.78 -21.37
C THR A 28 5.95 -14.16 -22.65
N VAL A 29 4.65 -13.79 -22.66
CA VAL A 29 4.01 -13.13 -23.82
C VAL A 29 4.62 -11.74 -24.02
N ILE A 30 4.76 -10.96 -22.94
CA ILE A 30 5.35 -9.63 -23.00
C ILE A 30 6.80 -9.69 -23.51
N ALA A 31 7.57 -10.68 -23.05
CA ALA A 31 8.95 -10.90 -23.50
C ALA A 31 9.04 -11.21 -25.00
N ALA A 32 8.15 -12.08 -25.50
CA ALA A 32 8.08 -12.43 -26.92
C ALA A 32 7.73 -11.22 -27.79
N GLU A 33 6.76 -10.40 -27.38
CA GLU A 33 6.35 -9.19 -28.10
C GLU A 33 7.44 -8.11 -28.14
N LEU A 34 8.23 -7.98 -27.07
CA LEU A 34 9.33 -7.00 -26.99
C LEU A 34 10.66 -7.51 -27.56
N GLY A 35 10.76 -8.80 -27.93
CA GLY A 35 12.00 -9.41 -28.39
C GLY A 35 13.10 -9.46 -27.31
N VAL A 36 12.72 -9.65 -26.04
CA VAL A 36 13.66 -9.72 -24.91
C VAL A 36 13.51 -11.04 -24.14
N SER A 37 14.48 -11.34 -23.27
CA SER A 37 14.36 -12.52 -22.40
C SER A 37 13.34 -12.31 -21.28
N VAL A 38 12.67 -13.39 -20.86
CA VAL A 38 11.73 -13.38 -19.72
C VAL A 38 12.40 -12.88 -18.43
N HIS A 39 13.68 -13.22 -18.22
CA HIS A 39 14.45 -12.68 -17.10
C HIS A 39 14.51 -11.16 -17.12
N THR A 40 14.66 -10.54 -18.30
CA THR A 40 14.68 -9.07 -18.43
C THR A 40 13.35 -8.47 -17.96
N ILE A 41 12.21 -9.09 -18.31
CA ILE A 41 10.88 -8.66 -17.86
C ILE A 41 10.77 -8.74 -16.33
N TYR A 42 11.14 -9.86 -15.71
CA TYR A 42 11.11 -9.99 -14.25
C TYR A 42 12.04 -8.98 -13.55
N ARG A 43 13.21 -8.71 -14.12
CA ARG A 43 14.13 -7.69 -13.60
C ARG A 43 13.49 -6.30 -13.65
N ARG A 44 12.86 -5.94 -14.77
CA ARG A 44 12.16 -4.65 -14.92
C ARG A 44 10.95 -4.54 -13.99
N LEU A 45 10.14 -5.59 -13.87
CA LEU A 45 9.00 -5.64 -12.94
C LEU A 45 9.43 -5.47 -11.46
N LYS A 46 10.68 -5.81 -11.11
CA LYS A 46 11.22 -5.57 -9.76
C LYS A 46 11.75 -4.16 -9.56
N ALA A 47 11.97 -3.38 -10.62
CA ALA A 47 12.46 -2.01 -10.52
C ALA A 47 11.40 -1.10 -9.86
N ALA A 48 11.82 -0.25 -8.93
CA ALA A 48 10.95 0.65 -8.19
C ALA A 48 10.00 1.48 -9.08
N PRO A 49 10.44 2.16 -10.16
CA PRO A 49 9.54 2.97 -10.99
C PRO A 49 8.46 2.13 -11.68
N VAL A 50 8.80 0.92 -12.15
CA VAL A 50 7.85 0.00 -12.80
C VAL A 50 6.83 -0.53 -11.80
N ARG A 51 7.26 -0.87 -10.57
CA ARG A 51 6.33 -1.32 -9.51
C ARG A 51 5.34 -0.22 -9.12
N GLN A 52 5.82 1.00 -8.97
CA GLN A 52 4.98 2.14 -8.67
C GLN A 52 3.95 2.36 -9.78
N ALA A 53 4.41 2.43 -11.03
CA ALA A 53 3.54 2.59 -12.20
C ALA A 53 2.52 1.45 -12.34
N LEU A 54 2.92 0.21 -12.09
CA LEU A 54 2.02 -0.94 -12.09
C LEU A 54 0.95 -0.84 -11.00
N THR A 55 1.32 -0.35 -9.81
CA THR A 55 0.39 -0.15 -8.69
C THR A 55 -0.61 0.95 -9.03
N GLU A 56 -0.14 2.07 -9.57
CA GLU A 56 -0.97 3.19 -10.02
C GLU A 56 -1.94 2.78 -11.13
N ALA A 57 -1.45 2.04 -12.14
CA ALA A 57 -2.28 1.57 -13.25
C ALA A 57 -3.37 0.59 -12.77
N ARG A 58 -3.05 -0.35 -11.88
CA ARG A 58 -4.05 -1.25 -11.27
C ARG A 58 -5.04 -0.48 -10.40
N ALA A 59 -4.58 0.49 -9.63
CA ALA A 59 -5.44 1.33 -8.82
C ALA A 59 -6.42 2.13 -9.70
N ALA A 60 -5.98 2.61 -10.87
CA ALA A 60 -6.84 3.30 -11.82
C ALA A 60 -7.97 2.41 -12.38
N GLU A 61 -7.69 1.14 -12.69
CA GLU A 61 -8.71 0.18 -13.14
C GLU A 61 -9.71 -0.20 -12.04
N VAL A 62 -9.23 -0.36 -10.81
CA VAL A 62 -10.06 -0.80 -9.68
C VAL A 62 -10.91 0.34 -9.11
N ARG A 63 -10.44 1.59 -9.19
CA ARG A 63 -11.14 2.77 -8.65
C ARG A 63 -12.60 2.91 -9.07
N PRO A 64 -12.99 2.80 -10.36
CA PRO A 64 -14.40 2.87 -10.75
C PRO A 64 -15.24 1.72 -10.17
N LEU A 65 -14.68 0.51 -10.10
CA LEU A 65 -15.36 -0.65 -9.51
C LEU A 65 -15.57 -0.46 -8.00
N VAL A 66 -14.58 0.09 -7.31
CA VAL A 66 -14.70 0.46 -5.89
C VAL A 66 -15.77 1.53 -5.70
N ALA A 67 -15.77 2.59 -6.52
CA ALA A 67 -16.79 3.63 -6.45
C ALA A 67 -18.21 3.07 -6.68
N GLN A 68 -18.37 2.16 -7.64
CA GLN A 68 -19.63 1.46 -7.88
C GLN A 68 -20.04 0.60 -6.67
N ALA A 69 -19.09 -0.17 -6.11
CA ALA A 69 -19.35 -1.00 -4.95
C ALA A 69 -19.77 -0.16 -3.73
N VAL A 70 -19.12 0.98 -3.50
CA VAL A 70 -19.49 1.94 -2.44
C VAL A 70 -20.93 2.42 -2.64
N GLY A 71 -21.34 2.75 -3.87
CA GLY A 71 -22.72 3.14 -4.17
C GLY A 71 -23.75 2.03 -3.87
N GLU A 72 -23.45 0.78 -4.22
CA GLU A 72 -24.35 -0.35 -3.92
C GLU A 72 -24.42 -0.67 -2.42
N VAL A 73 -23.29 -0.52 -1.71
CA VAL A 73 -23.24 -0.64 -0.25
C VAL A 73 -24.10 0.43 0.39
N GLN A 74 -24.01 1.70 -0.03
CA GLN A 74 -24.83 2.78 0.50
C GLN A 74 -26.33 2.49 0.33
N LYS A 75 -26.77 2.09 -0.87
CA LYS A 75 -28.17 1.68 -1.13
C LYS A 75 -28.61 0.53 -0.23
N SER A 76 -27.72 -0.42 0.04
CA SER A 76 -28.00 -1.57 0.92
C SER A 76 -28.19 -1.13 2.37
N VAL A 77 -27.36 -0.19 2.86
CA VAL A 77 -27.51 0.41 4.19
C VAL A 77 -28.83 1.19 4.29
N GLU A 78 -29.19 1.98 3.28
CA GLU A 78 -30.47 2.71 3.22
C GLU A 78 -31.67 1.74 3.32
N ARG A 79 -31.63 0.61 2.63
CA ARG A 79 -32.66 -0.44 2.73
C ARG A 79 -32.73 -1.05 4.14
N LEU A 80 -31.59 -1.31 4.77
CA LEU A 80 -31.57 -1.83 6.15
C LEU A 80 -32.15 -0.81 7.14
N VAL A 81 -31.87 0.48 6.96
CA VAL A 81 -32.47 1.56 7.76
C VAL A 81 -33.99 1.57 7.59
N ALA A 82 -34.48 1.49 6.34
CA ALA A 82 -35.91 1.41 6.08
C ALA A 82 -36.58 0.18 6.72
N VAL A 83 -35.92 -0.99 6.69
CA VAL A 83 -36.41 -2.20 7.38
C VAL A 83 -36.47 -2.00 8.90
N ARG A 84 -35.41 -1.43 9.49
CA ARG A 84 -35.33 -1.14 10.94
C ARG A 84 -36.44 -0.21 11.41
N ASP A 85 -36.71 0.84 10.65
CA ASP A 85 -37.61 1.93 11.03
C ASP A 85 -39.07 1.69 10.58
N GLY A 86 -39.31 0.67 9.76
CA GLY A 86 -40.64 0.32 9.27
C GLY A 86 -41.59 -0.16 10.38
N GLU A 87 -42.74 0.50 10.52
CA GLU A 87 -43.77 0.20 11.53
C GLU A 87 -44.41 -1.18 11.32
N THR A 88 -44.49 -1.65 10.07
CA THR A 88 -45.07 -2.95 9.71
C THR A 88 -44.05 -4.08 9.67
N THR A 89 -42.76 -3.79 9.91
CA THR A 89 -41.70 -4.80 9.89
C THR A 89 -41.75 -5.63 11.18
N ARG A 90 -41.60 -6.96 11.06
CA ARG A 90 -41.50 -7.85 12.22
C ARG A 90 -40.29 -7.49 13.09
N ASP A 91 -40.44 -7.49 14.41
CA ASP A 91 -39.38 -7.12 15.37
C ASP A 91 -38.05 -7.87 15.15
N GLY A 92 -38.11 -9.17 14.84
CA GLY A 92 -36.91 -9.96 14.55
C GLY A 92 -36.10 -9.43 13.36
N ASP A 93 -36.77 -8.94 12.32
CA ASP A 93 -36.09 -8.40 11.14
C ASP A 93 -35.55 -6.99 11.40
N ARG A 94 -36.22 -6.19 12.25
CA ARG A 94 -35.73 -4.89 12.72
C ARG A 94 -34.45 -5.04 13.55
N ILE A 95 -34.40 -6.04 14.43
CA ILE A 95 -33.20 -6.37 15.21
C ILE A 95 -32.06 -6.81 14.29
N ARG A 96 -32.31 -7.72 13.35
CA ARG A 96 -31.29 -8.15 12.38
C ARG A 96 -30.76 -7.01 11.53
N ALA A 97 -31.63 -6.11 11.07
CA ALA A 97 -31.23 -4.93 10.33
C ALA A 97 -30.32 -4.01 11.16
N SER A 98 -30.67 -3.79 12.44
CA SER A 98 -29.84 -3.01 13.36
C SER A 98 -28.46 -3.62 13.58
N VAL A 99 -28.39 -4.93 13.77
CA VAL A 99 -27.11 -5.65 13.92
C VAL A 99 -26.27 -5.54 12.65
N ALA A 100 -26.88 -5.72 11.48
CA ALA A 100 -26.16 -5.59 10.20
C ALA A 100 -25.61 -4.18 9.97
N ILE A 101 -26.37 -3.13 10.35
CA ILE A 101 -25.90 -1.74 10.29
C ILE A 101 -24.70 -1.52 11.22
N LEU A 102 -24.75 -2.04 12.45
CA LEU A 102 -23.65 -1.91 13.42
C LEU A 102 -22.40 -2.66 12.97
N ASP A 103 -22.53 -3.88 12.43
CA ASP A 103 -21.40 -4.63 11.86
C ASP A 103 -20.76 -3.86 10.70
N TRP A 104 -21.59 -3.33 9.79
CA TRP A 104 -21.08 -2.52 8.68
C TRP A 104 -20.35 -1.27 9.16
N PHE A 105 -20.92 -0.53 10.12
CA PHE A 105 -20.29 0.65 10.71
C PHE A 105 -18.94 0.32 11.34
N SER A 106 -18.84 -0.78 12.09
CA SER A 106 -17.59 -1.24 12.70
C SER A 106 -16.50 -1.47 11.65
N ARG A 107 -16.83 -2.14 10.53
CA ARG A 107 -15.88 -2.39 9.44
C ARG A 107 -15.45 -1.12 8.73
N VAL A 108 -16.37 -0.19 8.48
CA VAL A 108 -16.04 1.11 7.86
C VAL A 108 -15.12 1.92 8.76
N TRP A 109 -15.39 1.94 10.07
CA TRP A 109 -14.53 2.58 11.05
C TRP A 109 -13.13 1.96 11.07
N GLU A 110 -13.03 0.63 11.08
CA GLU A 110 -11.76 -0.08 11.03
C GLU A 110 -10.96 0.31 9.77
N MET A 111 -11.59 0.33 8.61
CA MET A 111 -10.94 0.69 7.35
C MET A 111 -10.56 2.17 7.26
N GLY A 112 -11.40 3.07 7.78
CA GLY A 112 -11.21 4.52 7.66
C GLY A 112 -10.28 5.12 8.71
N GLU A 113 -10.26 4.57 9.92
CA GLU A 113 -9.54 5.15 11.06
C GLU A 113 -8.43 4.24 11.56
N VAL A 114 -8.69 2.94 11.71
CA VAL A 114 -7.74 2.03 12.37
C VAL A 114 -6.60 1.65 11.43
N LEU A 115 -6.90 1.19 10.21
CA LEU A 115 -5.87 0.76 9.26
C LEU A 115 -4.90 1.89 8.85
N PRO A 116 -5.34 3.12 8.55
CA PRO A 116 -4.40 4.21 8.24
C PRO A 116 -3.49 4.56 9.41
N ARG A 117 -4.00 4.50 10.66
CA ARG A 117 -3.20 4.73 11.86
C ARG A 117 -2.16 3.63 12.06
N ILE A 118 -2.51 2.37 11.82
CA ILE A 118 -1.55 1.25 11.85
C ILE A 118 -0.46 1.48 10.80
N ALA A 119 -0.82 1.78 9.56
CA ALA A 119 0.15 2.04 8.48
C ALA A 119 1.10 3.20 8.82
N ALA A 120 0.59 4.28 9.43
CA ALA A 120 1.40 5.41 9.88
C ALA A 120 2.39 5.01 10.99
N LEU A 121 1.96 4.20 11.95
CA LEU A 121 2.83 3.68 13.02
C LEU A 121 3.90 2.73 12.48
N GLU A 122 3.54 1.86 11.53
CA GLU A 122 4.49 0.97 10.87
C GLU A 122 5.57 1.75 10.10
N ALA A 123 5.19 2.83 9.41
CA ALA A 123 6.13 3.72 8.75
C ALA A 123 7.09 4.41 9.73
N GLN A 124 6.59 4.86 10.90
CA GLN A 124 7.42 5.46 11.95
C GLN A 124 8.40 4.45 12.56
N LEU A 125 7.96 3.21 12.79
CA LEU A 125 8.80 2.13 13.29
C LEU A 125 9.91 1.78 12.29
N ALA A 126 9.58 1.68 11.00
CA ALA A 126 10.55 1.43 9.95
C ALA A 126 11.61 2.56 9.87
N ALA A 127 11.18 3.82 9.98
CA ALA A 127 12.11 4.95 10.01
C ALA A 127 13.04 4.93 11.23
N SER A 128 12.50 4.59 12.40
CA SER A 128 13.28 4.52 13.65
C SER A 128 14.30 3.38 13.62
N ALA A 129 13.96 2.24 13.04
CA ALA A 129 14.88 1.11 12.88
C ALA A 129 16.11 1.49 12.03
N LEU A 130 15.92 2.28 10.96
CA LEU A 130 17.02 2.78 10.13
C LEU A 130 17.96 3.71 10.90
N ILE A 131 17.44 4.58 11.77
CA ILE A 131 18.25 5.48 12.61
C ILE A 131 19.15 4.68 13.56
N ILE A 132 18.61 3.62 14.18
CA ILE A 132 19.39 2.76 15.09
C ILE A 132 20.51 2.04 14.33
N GLU A 133 20.21 1.52 13.14
CA GLU A 133 21.21 0.85 12.30
C GLU A 133 22.35 1.80 11.91
N THR A 134 22.03 3.02 11.46
CA THR A 134 23.06 4.03 11.12
C THR A 134 23.87 4.49 12.33
N THR A 135 23.25 4.61 13.51
CA THR A 135 23.94 4.99 14.75
C THR A 135 24.92 3.90 15.20
N ASN A 136 24.53 2.63 15.10
CA ASN A 136 25.39 1.50 15.43
C ASN A 136 26.59 1.38 14.49
N GLN A 137 26.40 1.63 13.19
CA GLN A 137 27.51 1.67 12.22
C GLN A 137 28.53 2.76 12.57
N HIS A 138 28.07 3.95 12.98
CA HIS A 138 28.98 5.05 13.35
C HIS A 138 29.80 4.74 14.61
N THR A 139 29.19 4.11 15.63
CA THR A 139 29.91 3.70 16.86
C THR A 139 30.95 2.62 16.58
N SER A 140 30.71 1.71 15.64
CA SER A 140 31.67 0.65 15.29
C SER A 140 32.95 1.16 14.62
N CYS A 141 32.90 2.26 13.86
CA CYS A 141 34.07 2.83 13.20
C CYS A 141 35.01 3.63 14.12
N ASN A 142 34.61 3.95 15.35
CA ASN A 142 35.40 4.80 16.24
C ASN A 142 36.28 4.01 17.22
N ILE A 143 36.14 2.68 17.28
CA ILE A 143 36.87 1.82 18.24
C ILE A 143 38.28 1.46 17.73
N ASP A 144 38.52 1.47 16.42
CA ASP A 144 39.83 1.11 15.84
C ASP A 144 40.86 2.27 15.84
N ALA A 145 40.51 3.44 16.38
CA ALA A 145 41.37 4.62 16.44
C ALA A 145 41.96 4.91 17.84
N VAL A 146 42.06 3.90 18.71
CA VAL A 146 42.85 4.01 19.94
C VAL A 146 44.30 3.64 19.62
N PRO A 147 45.24 4.60 19.55
CA PRO A 147 46.63 4.27 19.30
C PRO A 147 47.17 3.37 20.42
N GLU A 148 47.63 2.18 20.07
CA GLU A 148 48.44 1.32 20.94
C GLU A 148 49.67 2.13 21.38
N GLY A 149 49.64 2.70 22.59
CA GLY A 149 50.77 3.43 23.15
C GLY A 149 50.46 4.64 24.05
N MET A 150 49.19 5.06 24.19
CA MET A 150 48.86 6.14 25.14
C MET A 150 48.72 5.59 26.56
N VAL A 151 49.85 5.56 27.27
CA VAL A 151 49.94 5.29 28.71
C VAL A 151 49.16 6.39 29.44
N ALA A 152 48.17 6.01 30.24
CA ALA A 152 47.47 6.92 31.12
C ALA A 152 48.44 7.34 32.24
N ASP A 153 48.96 8.57 32.16
CA ASP A 153 49.71 9.20 33.24
C ASP A 153 48.74 9.79 34.28
N ASP A 154 49.11 9.58 35.54
CA ASP A 154 48.39 9.90 36.78
C ASP A 154 47.94 11.37 36.92
N CYS A 155 46.70 11.56 37.38
CA CYS A 155 46.26 12.65 38.25
C CYS A 155 45.11 12.17 39.16
#